data_AF-A0A6G2DWP8-F1
#
_entry.id   AF-A0A6G2DWP8-F1
#
_cell.length_a   1.000
_cell.length_b   1.000
_cell.length_c   1.000
_cell.angle_alpha   90.00
_cell.angle_beta   90.00
_cell.angle_gamma   90.00
#
_symmetry.space_group_name_H-M   'P 1'
#
loop_
_entity.id
_entity.type
_entity.pdbx_description
1 polymer ?
#
loop_
_entity_poly.entity_id
_entity_poly.type
_entity_poly.pdbx_seq_one_letter_code
_entity_poly.pdbx_strand_id
1 'polypeptide(L)'
;KYMRLGFVGLIAGIPTFYYSLFLSGRSTTRTVFESISTYLGGSIQHFNQYIQNPIGVAEVFGDESFVAIMNILGNLGFVNYNSTVHLEFRQLGITMGNVYTFFRRPWHDFGLVGM
;
A
#
# COMPACT_ATOMS: atom_id res chain seq x y z
N LYS A 1 -13.07 -27.25 -11.05
CA LYS A 1 -13.20 -27.28 -9.55
C LYS A 1 -12.76 -25.96 -8.91
N TYR A 2 -11.51 -25.53 -9.10
CA TYR A 2 -10.96 -24.33 -8.45
C TYR A 2 -11.60 -23.00 -8.87
N MET A 3 -11.92 -22.82 -10.17
CA MET A 3 -12.62 -21.61 -10.63
C MET A 3 -13.99 -21.42 -9.97
N ARG A 4 -14.74 -22.51 -9.75
CA ARG A 4 -16.03 -22.48 -9.05
C ARG A 4 -15.86 -22.08 -7.59
N LEU A 5 -14.85 -22.62 -6.91
CA LEU A 5 -14.51 -22.25 -5.53
C LEU A 5 -14.12 -20.77 -5.42
N GLY A 6 -13.29 -20.28 -6.34
CA GLY A 6 -12.91 -18.86 -6.40
C GLY A 6 -14.11 -17.95 -6.62
N PHE A 7 -15.00 -18.31 -7.55
CA PHE A 7 -16.21 -17.53 -7.83
C PHE A 7 -17.17 -17.48 -6.64
N VAL A 8 -17.41 -18.61 -5.98
CA VAL A 8 -18.21 -18.66 -4.74
C VAL A 8 -17.56 -17.83 -3.64
N GLY A 9 -16.23 -17.90 -3.51
CA GLY A 9 -15.45 -17.09 -2.58
C GLY A 9 -15.59 -15.59 -2.82
N LEU A 10 -15.62 -15.14 -4.09
CA LEU A 10 -15.85 -13.73 -4.42
C LEU A 10 -17.27 -13.28 -4.07
N ILE A 11 -18.29 -14.05 -4.47
CA ILE A 11 -19.70 -13.71 -4.21
C ILE A 11 -20.00 -13.66 -2.70
N ALA A 12 -19.41 -14.56 -1.91
CA ALA A 12 -19.62 -14.55 -0.46
C ALA A 12 -18.69 -13.55 0.25
N GLY A 13 -17.42 -13.50 -0.15
CA GLY A 13 -16.39 -12.70 0.52
C GLY A 13 -16.59 -11.20 0.36
N ILE A 14 -17.05 -10.73 -0.80
CA ILE A 14 -17.30 -9.31 -1.04
C ILE A 14 -18.37 -8.74 -0.08
N PRO A 15 -19.60 -9.32 0.01
CA PRO A 15 -20.60 -8.85 0.96
C PRO A 15 -20.12 -8.99 2.41
N THR A 16 -19.50 -10.12 2.78
CA THR A 16 -18.98 -10.32 4.14
C THR A 16 -17.97 -9.23 4.51
N PHE A 17 -17.05 -8.90 3.61
CA PHE A 17 -16.09 -7.81 3.81
C PHE A 17 -16.79 -6.47 3.97
N TYR A 18 -17.73 -6.13 3.10
CA TYR A 18 -18.47 -4.87 3.20
C TYR A 18 -19.25 -4.77 4.52
N TYR A 19 -20.03 -5.79 4.88
CA TYR A 19 -20.84 -5.73 6.10
C TYR A 19 -20.03 -5.80 7.40
N SER A 20 -18.77 -6.26 7.34
CA SER A 20 -17.85 -6.22 8.49
C SER A 20 -17.63 -4.80 9.03
N LEU A 21 -17.81 -3.76 8.20
CA LEU A 21 -17.70 -2.37 8.65
C LEU A 21 -18.75 -2.04 9.73
N PHE A 22 -19.97 -2.55 9.60
CA PHE A 22 -21.05 -2.32 10.56
C PHE A 22 -20.83 -3.11 11.84
N LEU A 23 -20.25 -4.31 11.76
CA LEU A 23 -19.83 -5.10 12.93
C LEU A 23 -18.73 -4.37 13.71
N SER A 24 -17.86 -3.63 13.01
CA SER A 24 -16.86 -2.75 13.63
C SER A 24 -17.45 -1.45 14.21
N GLY A 25 -18.78 -1.26 14.18
CA GLY A 25 -19.45 -0.05 14.67
C GLY A 25 -19.31 1.16 13.76
N ARG A 26 -18.85 0.98 12.52
CA ARG A 26 -18.69 2.08 11.55
C ARG A 26 -19.96 2.20 10.70
N SER A 27 -20.24 3.43 10.27
CA SER A 27 -21.21 3.70 9.21
C SER A 27 -20.47 4.19 7.96
N THR A 28 -21.11 4.04 6.80
CA THR A 28 -20.55 4.53 5.54
C THR A 28 -21.65 5.05 4.64
N THR A 29 -21.33 6.08 3.86
CA THR A 29 -22.15 6.55 2.75
C THR A 29 -21.79 5.87 1.43
N ARG A 30 -20.73 5.05 1.42
CA ARG A 30 -20.24 4.36 0.22
C ARG A 30 -21.09 3.14 -0.08
N THR A 31 -21.31 2.91 -1.35
CA THR A 31 -21.87 1.66 -1.85
C THR A 31 -20.86 0.51 -1.72
N VAL A 32 -21.36 -0.72 -1.83
CA VAL A 32 -20.55 -1.95 -1.88
C VAL A 32 -19.49 -1.84 -2.99
N PHE A 33 -19.90 -1.39 -4.17
CA PHE A 33 -19.02 -1.31 -5.34
C PHE A 33 -17.90 -0.27 -5.17
N GLU A 34 -18.22 0.93 -4.65
CA GLU A 34 -17.21 1.97 -4.37
C GLU A 34 -16.20 1.48 -3.32
N SER A 35 -16.68 0.77 -2.30
CA SER A 35 -15.83 0.24 -1.24
C SER A 35 -14.83 -0.75 -1.82
N ILE A 36 -15.29 -1.78 -2.52
CA ILE A 36 -14.42 -2.79 -3.13
C ILE A 36 -13.46 -2.16 -4.13
N SER A 37 -13.95 -1.27 -5.00
CA SER A 37 -13.12 -0.59 -5.99
C SER A 37 -12.02 0.25 -5.34
N THR A 38 -12.31 0.89 -4.21
CA THR A 38 -11.30 1.62 -3.42
C THR A 38 -10.24 0.66 -2.86
N TYR A 39 -10.62 -0.50 -2.33
CA TYR A 39 -9.66 -1.46 -1.78
C TYR A 39 -8.83 -2.18 -2.85
N LEU A 40 -9.43 -2.51 -4.00
CA LEU A 40 -8.74 -3.17 -5.11
C LEU A 40 -7.85 -2.21 -5.89
N GLY A 41 -8.33 -0.99 -6.15
CA GLY A 41 -7.66 -0.01 -7.00
C GLY A 41 -6.89 1.09 -6.26
N GLY A 42 -7.09 1.25 -4.95
CA GLY A 42 -6.49 2.34 -4.19
C GLY A 42 -4.96 2.33 -4.23
N SER A 43 -4.36 1.13 -4.20
CA SER A 43 -2.90 0.97 -4.20
C SER A 43 -2.23 1.50 -5.46
N ILE A 44 -2.81 1.26 -6.64
CA ILE A 44 -2.28 1.77 -7.91
C ILE A 44 -2.50 3.28 -8.04
N GLN A 45 -3.62 3.80 -7.52
CA GLN A 45 -3.86 5.24 -7.49
C GLN A 45 -2.90 5.97 -6.55
N HIS A 46 -2.60 5.40 -5.38
CA HIS A 46 -1.58 5.94 -4.48
C HIS A 46 -0.19 5.90 -5.11
N PHE A 47 0.16 4.84 -5.86
CA PHE A 47 1.42 4.80 -6.62
C PHE A 47 1.48 5.88 -7.72
N ASN A 48 0.38 6.12 -8.44
CA ASN A 48 0.30 7.22 -9.40
C ASN A 48 0.50 8.59 -8.73
N GLN A 49 -0.14 8.82 -7.57
CA GLN A 49 0.06 10.04 -6.78
C GLN A 49 1.52 10.19 -6.31
N TYR A 50 2.18 9.08 -5.99
CA TYR A 50 3.58 9.05 -5.61
C TYR A 50 4.50 9.51 -6.75
N ILE A 51 4.31 8.96 -7.96
CA ILE A 51 5.08 9.35 -9.14
C ILE A 51 4.91 10.85 -9.43
N GLN A 52 3.70 11.38 -9.29
CA GLN A 52 3.41 12.79 -9.57
C GLN A 52 3.97 13.74 -8.51
N ASN A 53 4.00 13.33 -7.24
CA ASN A 53 4.48 14.15 -6.13
C ASN A 53 5.25 13.27 -5.12
N PRO A 54 6.53 12.97 -5.39
CA PRO A 54 7.36 12.16 -4.50
C PRO A 54 7.75 12.94 -3.24
N ILE A 55 7.93 12.23 -2.13
CA ILE A 55 8.26 12.83 -0.82
C ILE A 55 9.76 13.11 -0.62
N GLY A 56 10.62 12.62 -1.52
CA GLY A 56 12.07 12.75 -1.43
C GLY A 56 12.79 11.76 -2.36
N VAL A 57 14.12 11.80 -2.32
CA VAL A 57 15.00 10.79 -2.94
C VAL A 57 15.55 9.88 -1.87
N ALA A 58 15.92 8.65 -2.24
CA ALA A 58 16.49 7.67 -1.33
C ALA A 58 17.75 8.23 -0.63
N GLU A 59 17.81 8.11 0.70
CA GLU A 59 18.93 8.60 1.52
C GLU A 59 20.15 7.67 1.45
N VAL A 60 19.88 6.36 1.39
CA VAL A 60 20.88 5.30 1.22
C VAL A 60 20.41 4.33 0.14
N PHE A 61 21.33 3.54 -0.40
CA PHE A 61 21.00 2.57 -1.44
C PHE A 61 19.96 1.57 -0.94
N GLY A 62 18.79 1.54 -1.59
CA GLY A 62 17.71 0.63 -1.23
C GLY A 62 17.08 0.93 0.12
N ASP A 63 16.97 2.21 0.50
CA ASP A 63 16.48 2.60 1.81
C ASP A 63 15.06 2.09 2.07
N GLU A 64 14.13 2.18 1.13
CA GLU A 64 12.77 1.70 1.34
C GLU A 64 12.55 0.23 0.96
N SER A 65 13.33 -0.32 0.04
CA SER A 65 13.26 -1.74 -0.36
C SER A 65 13.98 -2.64 0.63
N PHE A 66 15.06 -2.17 1.25
CA PHE A 66 15.92 -2.92 2.16
C PHE A 66 15.95 -2.33 3.58
N VAL A 67 14.88 -1.64 4.02
CA VAL A 67 14.74 -1.00 5.36
C VAL A 67 15.31 -1.86 6.48
N ALA A 68 14.97 -3.15 6.54
CA ALA A 68 15.44 -4.04 7.60
C ALA A 68 16.97 -4.20 7.61
N ILE A 69 17.57 -4.39 6.43
CA ILE A 69 19.02 -4.54 6.26
C ILE A 69 19.71 -3.21 6.60
N MET A 70 19.18 -2.10 6.08
CA MET A 70 19.75 -0.77 6.30
C MET A 70 19.66 -0.37 7.77
N ASN A 71 18.57 -0.69 8.48
CA ASN A 71 18.46 -0.47 9.92
C ASN A 71 19.46 -1.32 10.72
N ILE A 72 19.73 -2.56 10.32
CA ILE A 72 20.77 -3.40 10.96
C ILE A 72 22.15 -2.76 10.76
N LEU A 73 22.48 -2.35 9.53
CA LEU A 73 23.74 -1.68 9.23
C LEU A 73 23.87 -0.35 9.97
N GLY A 74 22.77 0.37 10.12
CA GLY A 74 22.70 1.62 10.89
C GLY A 74 22.97 1.40 12.38
N ASN A 75 22.33 0.39 12.96
CA ASN A 75 22.56 0.01 14.36
C ASN A 75 24.01 -0.46 14.62
N LEU A 76 24.67 -1.03 13.62
CA LEU A 76 26.09 -1.43 13.69
C LEU A 76 27.06 -0.29 13.40
N GLY A 77 26.56 0.90 13.02
CA GLY A 77 27.38 2.08 12.73
C GLY A 77 28.03 2.11 11.34
N PHE A 78 27.61 1.23 10.42
CA PHE A 78 28.14 1.20 9.05
C PHE A 78 27.51 2.26 8.14
N VAL A 79 26.27 2.67 8.43
CA VAL A 79 25.54 3.71 7.69
C VAL A 79 24.82 4.61 8.68
N ASN A 80 24.56 5.87 8.30
CA ASN A 80 23.70 6.76 9.08
C ASN A 80 22.24 6.57 8.63
N TYR A 81 21.62 5.47 9.02
CA TYR A 81 20.25 5.13 8.61
C TYR A 81 19.45 4.53 9.76
N ASN A 82 18.28 5.10 10.02
CA ASN A 82 17.29 4.53 10.93
C ASN A 82 15.90 5.02 10.51
N SER A 83 15.13 4.15 9.87
CA SER A 83 13.81 4.50 9.33
C SER A 83 12.75 3.46 9.60
N THR A 84 11.49 3.89 9.47
CA THR A 84 10.31 3.03 9.61
C THR A 84 9.87 2.45 8.28
N VAL A 85 9.24 1.28 8.33
CA VAL A 85 8.61 0.67 7.14
C VAL A 85 7.30 1.37 6.74
N HIS A 86 6.77 2.26 7.58
CA HIS A 86 5.52 2.95 7.30
C HIS A 86 5.69 3.98 6.18
N LEU A 87 4.81 3.92 5.18
CA LEU A 87 4.79 4.86 4.07
C LEU A 87 3.90 6.06 4.39
N GLU A 88 4.09 7.13 3.64
CA GLU A 88 3.32 8.36 3.78
C GLU A 88 1.85 8.15 3.44
N PHE A 89 0.99 8.83 4.19
CA PHE A 89 -0.44 8.86 3.93
C PHE A 89 -0.74 9.80 2.78
N ARG A 90 -1.58 9.34 1.85
CA ARG A 90 -2.10 10.13 0.74
C ARG A 90 -3.62 10.11 0.73
N GLN A 91 -4.20 11.23 0.32
CA GLN A 91 -5.65 11.38 0.21
C GLN A 91 -6.12 10.88 -1.17
N LEU A 92 -7.07 9.95 -1.19
CA LEU A 92 -7.76 9.46 -2.39
C LEU A 92 -9.27 9.63 -2.20
N GLY A 93 -9.83 10.69 -2.79
CA GLY A 93 -11.24 11.06 -2.59
C GLY A 93 -11.52 11.39 -1.12
N ILE A 94 -12.44 10.66 -0.49
CA ILE A 94 -12.74 10.78 0.96
C ILE A 94 -11.92 9.80 1.83
N THR A 95 -11.06 8.98 1.22
CA THR A 95 -10.19 8.03 1.93
C THR A 95 -8.78 8.56 2.09
N MET A 96 -8.15 8.23 3.20
CA MET A 96 -6.72 8.42 3.41
C MET A 96 -6.08 7.05 3.60
N GLY A 97 -4.94 6.81 2.94
CA GLY A 97 -4.27 5.52 2.99
C GLY A 97 -2.79 5.66 2.66
N ASN A 98 -2.02 4.65 3.05
CA ASN A 98 -0.58 4.55 2.79
C ASN A 98 -0.21 3.18 2.19
N VAL A 99 -1.19 2.53 1.56
CA VAL A 99 -0.99 1.25 0.89
C VAL A 99 -0.77 1.53 -0.58
N TYR A 100 0.38 1.08 -1.09
CA TYR A 100 0.79 1.25 -2.47
C TYR A 100 0.92 -0.11 -3.13
N THR A 101 1.03 -0.12 -4.45
CA THR A 101 1.49 -1.32 -5.16
C THR A 101 2.93 -1.65 -4.77
N PHE A 102 3.31 -2.92 -4.96
CA PHE A 102 4.69 -3.37 -4.77
C PHE A 102 5.73 -2.50 -5.50
N PHE A 103 5.37 -1.94 -6.66
CA PHE A 103 6.24 -1.10 -7.50
C PHE A 103 6.79 0.16 -6.81
N ARG A 104 6.14 0.68 -5.76
CA ARG A 104 6.48 2.00 -5.20
C ARG A 104 7.88 2.07 -4.59
N ARG A 105 8.28 1.05 -3.82
CA ARG A 105 9.60 1.04 -3.13
C ARG A 105 10.76 0.84 -4.11
N PRO A 106 10.73 -0.15 -5.03
CA PRO A 106 11.78 -0.28 -6.05
C PRO A 106 11.89 0.97 -6.94
N TRP A 107 10.76 1.62 -7.25
CA TRP A 107 10.75 2.88 -7.98
C TRP A 107 11.40 4.03 -7.19
N HIS A 108 11.13 4.15 -5.89
CA HIS A 108 11.78 5.17 -5.05
C HIS A 108 13.30 4.99 -5.03
N ASP A 109 13.76 3.76 -4.85
CA ASP A 109 15.18 3.47 -4.61
C ASP A 109 16.00 3.45 -5.90
N PHE A 110 15.43 2.92 -6.99
CA PHE A 110 16.16 2.58 -8.21
C PHE A 110 15.54 3.18 -9.48
N GLY A 111 14.47 3.97 -9.34
CA GLY A 111 13.75 4.54 -10.48
C GLY A 111 13.24 3.47 -11.45
N LEU A 112 13.36 3.76 -12.75
CA LEU A 112 12.97 2.83 -13.82
C LEU A 112 13.77 1.53 -13.82
N VAL A 113 14.99 1.50 -13.27
CA VAL A 113 15.84 0.28 -13.26
C VAL A 113 15.31 -0.74 -12.24
N GLY A 114 14.59 -0.27 -11.21
CA GLY A 114 13.97 -1.14 -10.21
C GLY A 114 12.64 -1.77 -10.62
N MET A 115 12.07 -1.40 -11.78
CA MET A 115 10.79 -1.89 -12.29
C MET A 115 10.94 -2.68 -13.59
#